data_AF-A0A936XUB6-F1
#
_entry.id   AF-A0A936XUB6-F1
#
_cell.length_a   1.000
_cell.length_b   1.000
_cell.length_c   1.000
_cell.angle_alpha   90.00
_cell.angle_beta   90.00
_cell.angle_gamma   90.00
#
_symmetry.space_group_name_H-M   'P 1'
#
loop_
_entity.id
_entity.type
_entity.pdbx_description
1 polymer ?
#
loop_
_entity_poly.entity_id
_entity_poly.type
_entity_poly.pdbx_seq_one_letter_code
_entity_poly.pdbx_strand_id
1 'polypeptide(L)'
;MKSIISKAMMLVATAAALLSFSPNFGGEGFEILLNGKVLLQQFGKDVNTAKNLQLSQVSASDKLTIRYYHCGHVGKNRIVTVKDGNDKILKQWRYNDSQSAVSEMLCSAQDIITLKKAGNRVFKIYYSSSELPNGRMLASVTIGNSDVVRK
;
A
#
# COMPACT_ATOMS: atom_id res chain seq x y z
N MET A 1 24.82 29.22 -46.40
CA MET A 1 23.55 28.46 -46.27
C MET A 1 23.75 27.00 -45.84
N LYS A 2 24.55 26.17 -46.54
CA LYS A 2 24.71 24.73 -46.21
C LYS A 2 25.19 24.43 -44.76
N SER A 3 26.13 25.23 -44.24
CA SER A 3 26.64 25.06 -42.86
C SER A 3 25.61 25.41 -41.78
N ILE A 4 24.72 26.37 -42.04
CA ILE A 4 23.68 26.78 -41.09
C ILE A 4 22.62 25.68 -40.96
N ILE A 5 22.24 25.07 -42.08
CA ILE A 5 21.27 23.96 -42.11
C ILE A 5 21.82 22.73 -41.38
N SER A 6 23.11 22.38 -41.59
CA SER A 6 23.75 21.26 -40.90
C SER A 6 23.82 21.45 -39.38
N LYS A 7 24.15 22.66 -38.92
CA LYS A 7 24.17 22.98 -37.47
C LYS A 7 22.77 22.95 -36.86
N ALA A 8 21.76 23.45 -37.57
CA ALA A 8 20.37 23.39 -37.12
C ALA A 8 19.88 21.94 -36.99
N MET A 9 20.23 21.08 -37.95
CA MET A 9 19.83 19.67 -37.93
C MET A 9 20.50 18.90 -36.79
N MET A 10 21.77 19.18 -36.51
CA MET A 10 22.48 18.63 -35.36
C MET A 10 21.85 19.07 -34.04
N LEU A 11 21.49 20.36 -33.90
CA LEU A 11 20.83 20.88 -32.71
C LEU A 11 19.46 20.23 -32.47
N VAL A 12 18.67 20.04 -33.53
CA VAL A 12 17.35 19.37 -33.46
C VAL A 12 17.52 17.90 -33.06
N ALA A 13 18.49 17.19 -33.62
CA ALA A 13 18.77 15.81 -33.25
C ALA A 13 19.21 15.68 -31.78
N THR A 14 20.06 16.59 -31.30
CA THR A 14 20.47 16.63 -29.89
C THR A 14 19.30 16.97 -28.97
N ALA A 15 18.45 17.93 -29.33
CA ALA A 15 17.26 18.29 -28.55
C ALA A 15 16.25 17.13 -28.49
N ALA A 16 16.02 16.43 -29.60
CA ALA A 16 15.15 15.25 -29.63
C ALA A 16 15.69 14.12 -28.76
N ALA A 17 17.01 13.88 -28.76
CA ALA A 17 17.65 12.88 -27.91
C ALA A 17 17.60 13.22 -26.40
N LEU A 18 17.61 14.51 -26.05
CA LEU A 18 17.47 14.96 -24.66
C LEU A 18 16.03 14.90 -24.16
N LEU A 19 15.04 15.08 -25.05
CA LEU A 19 13.61 15.05 -24.72
C LEU A 19 12.97 13.65 -24.86
N SER A 20 13.65 12.69 -25.50
CA SER A 20 13.15 11.31 -25.66
C SER A 20 13.07 10.52 -24.35
N PHE A 21 13.75 10.98 -23.30
CA PHE A 21 13.60 10.44 -21.96
C PHE A 21 12.54 11.25 -21.22
N SER A 22 11.29 10.82 -21.29
CA SER A 22 10.28 11.21 -20.30
C SER A 22 10.43 10.26 -19.10
N PRO A 23 11.05 10.68 -17.99
CA PRO A 23 11.03 9.88 -16.77
C PRO A 23 9.57 9.73 -16.31
N ASN A 24 9.09 8.50 -16.19
CA ASN A 24 7.86 8.21 -15.45
C ASN A 24 8.16 8.43 -13.95
N PHE A 25 8.17 9.69 -13.53
CA PHE A 25 8.25 10.05 -12.12
C PHE A 25 6.89 9.79 -11.48
N GLY A 26 6.80 8.67 -10.78
CA GLY A 26 5.65 8.35 -9.96
C GLY A 26 5.56 6.88 -9.63
N GLY A 27 5.99 6.52 -8.42
CA GLY A 27 5.75 5.21 -7.84
C GLY A 27 4.64 5.34 -6.81
N GLU A 28 3.56 4.58 -6.99
CA GLU A 28 2.64 4.30 -5.91
C GLU A 28 3.15 3.06 -5.16
N GLY A 29 2.84 2.97 -3.87
CA GLY A 29 3.18 1.77 -3.11
C GLY A 29 2.63 1.78 -1.71
N PHE A 30 2.84 0.66 -1.03
CA PHE A 30 2.43 0.52 0.35
C PHE A 30 3.30 -0.49 1.08
N GLU A 31 3.24 -0.38 2.40
CA GLU A 31 3.85 -1.32 3.34
C GLU A 31 2.82 -1.73 4.38
N ILE A 32 2.83 -3.00 4.74
CA ILE A 32 2.16 -3.54 5.93
C ILE A 32 3.26 -3.99 6.88
N LEU A 33 3.28 -3.43 8.09
CA LEU A 33 4.28 -3.69 9.10
C LEU A 33 3.63 -4.27 10.37
N LEU A 34 4.34 -5.16 11.05
CA LEU A 34 3.98 -5.69 12.36
C LEU A 34 5.10 -5.33 13.34
N ASN A 35 4.78 -4.57 14.38
CA ASN A 35 5.75 -4.07 15.36
C ASN A 35 6.94 -3.33 14.70
N GLY A 36 6.67 -2.57 13.63
CA GLY A 36 7.68 -1.85 12.86
C GLY A 36 8.47 -2.70 11.85
N LYS A 37 8.29 -4.03 11.83
CA LYS A 37 8.90 -4.91 10.83
C LYS A 37 7.99 -5.03 9.60
N VAL A 38 8.53 -4.75 8.42
CA VAL A 38 7.82 -4.91 7.14
C VAL A 38 7.49 -6.38 6.91
N LEU A 39 6.20 -6.68 6.73
CA LEU A 39 5.68 -8.01 6.37
C LEU A 39 5.36 -8.11 4.88
N LEU A 40 4.84 -7.03 4.30
CA LEU A 40 4.50 -6.93 2.89
C LEU A 40 4.83 -5.52 2.40
N GLN A 41 5.43 -5.44 1.22
CA GLN A 41 5.74 -4.20 0.54
C GLN A 41 5.49 -4.40 -0.95
N GLN A 42 4.80 -3.45 -1.58
CA GLN A 42 4.56 -3.44 -3.02
C GLN A 42 4.70 -2.02 -3.56
N PHE A 43 5.36 -1.88 -4.71
CA PHE A 43 5.55 -0.61 -5.41
C PHE A 43 5.35 -0.78 -6.91
N GLY A 44 5.10 0.33 -7.60
CA GLY A 44 5.06 0.36 -9.06
C GLY A 44 3.93 -0.49 -9.61
N LYS A 45 4.22 -1.43 -10.51
CA LYS A 45 3.18 -2.30 -11.11
C LYS A 45 2.62 -3.33 -10.14
N ASP A 46 3.41 -3.74 -9.15
CA ASP A 46 3.06 -4.83 -8.24
C ASP A 46 1.92 -4.47 -7.29
N VAL A 47 1.65 -3.18 -7.08
CA VAL A 47 0.56 -2.69 -6.22
C VAL A 47 -0.83 -3.13 -6.70
N ASN A 48 -0.97 -3.47 -7.97
CA ASN A 48 -2.25 -3.89 -8.56
C ASN A 48 -2.53 -5.39 -8.31
N THR A 49 -1.54 -6.13 -7.81
CA THR A 49 -1.66 -7.56 -7.54
C THR A 49 -1.70 -7.77 -6.03
N ALA A 50 -2.91 -7.87 -5.46
CA ALA A 50 -3.08 -8.14 -4.05
C ALA A 50 -2.45 -9.49 -3.66
N LYS A 51 -1.60 -9.48 -2.61
CA LYS A 51 -0.94 -10.69 -2.10
C LYS A 51 -1.69 -11.28 -0.91
N ASN A 52 -1.53 -12.59 -0.72
CA ASN A 52 -1.93 -13.25 0.53
C ASN A 52 -0.82 -13.07 1.56
N LEU A 53 -1.17 -12.52 2.73
CA LEU A 53 -0.31 -12.37 3.88
C LEU A 53 -0.77 -13.33 4.97
N GLN A 54 0.04 -14.33 5.28
CA GLN A 54 -0.22 -15.20 6.42
C GLN A 54 0.35 -14.55 7.68
N LEU A 55 -0.53 -14.08 8.56
CA LEU A 55 -0.11 -13.64 9.88
C LEU A 55 0.03 -14.89 10.75
N SER A 56 1.26 -15.14 11.22
CA SER A 56 1.52 -16.05 12.33
C SER A 56 0.90 -15.51 13.63
N GLN A 57 1.16 -16.12 14.78
CA GLN A 57 0.62 -15.66 16.07
C GLN A 57 0.72 -14.14 16.24
N VAL A 58 -0.43 -13.47 16.23
CA VAL A 58 -0.53 -12.03 16.55
C VAL A 58 -1.03 -11.91 17.98
N SER A 59 -0.34 -11.10 18.77
CA SER A 59 -0.71 -10.76 20.14
C SER A 59 -1.60 -9.51 20.19
N ALA A 60 -2.39 -9.37 21.25
CA ALA A 60 -3.22 -8.19 21.49
C ALA A 60 -2.42 -6.88 21.53
N SER A 61 -1.16 -6.96 21.97
CA SER A 61 -0.22 -5.83 22.09
C SER A 61 0.48 -5.48 20.78
N ASP A 62 0.36 -6.31 19.74
CA ASP A 62 1.05 -6.06 18.48
C ASP A 62 0.47 -4.83 17.76
N LYS A 63 1.36 -4.11 17.08
CA LYS A 63 1.03 -2.95 16.26
C LYS A 63 1.08 -3.36 14.80
N LEU A 64 -0.09 -3.56 14.20
CA LEU A 64 -0.21 -3.70 12.75
C LEU A 64 -0.35 -2.30 12.16
N THR A 65 0.60 -1.87 11.35
CA THR A 65 0.60 -0.52 10.77
C THR A 65 0.66 -0.60 9.26
N ILE A 66 -0.03 0.31 8.59
CA ILE A 66 0.00 0.44 7.14
C ILE A 66 0.61 1.78 6.78
N ARG A 67 1.53 1.80 5.82
CA ARG A 67 2.01 3.03 5.17
C ARG A 67 1.60 2.98 3.71
N TYR A 68 1.16 4.12 3.19
CA TYR A 68 0.78 4.24 1.79
C TYR A 68 1.44 5.45 1.18
N TYR A 69 2.02 5.24 0.01
CA TYR A 69 2.83 6.21 -0.71
C TYR A 69 2.11 6.57 -2.01
N HIS A 70 1.70 7.84 -2.10
CA HIS A 70 1.20 8.42 -3.34
C HIS A 70 2.34 9.16 -4.06
N CYS A 71 2.20 9.32 -5.37
CA CYS A 71 3.18 10.07 -6.17
C CYS A 71 3.13 11.56 -5.81
N GLY A 72 4.18 12.08 -5.16
CA GLY A 72 4.41 13.52 -4.98
C GLY A 72 3.58 14.20 -3.88
N HIS A 73 2.67 13.51 -3.20
CA HIS A 73 1.92 14.05 -2.06
C HIS A 73 1.49 12.96 -1.08
N VAL A 74 1.01 13.35 0.11
CA VAL A 74 0.37 12.43 1.06
C VAL A 74 -1.12 12.36 0.75
N GLY A 75 -1.73 11.18 0.90
CA GLY A 75 -3.16 11.04 0.70
C GLY A 75 -3.98 11.68 1.81
N LYS A 76 -5.13 12.27 1.47
CA LYS A 76 -6.07 12.91 2.41
C LYS A 76 -7.29 12.04 2.69
N ASN A 77 -7.92 12.24 3.84
CA ASN A 77 -9.06 11.46 4.32
C ASN A 77 -8.76 9.96 4.25
N ARG A 78 -7.63 9.55 4.82
CA ARG A 78 -7.11 8.18 4.72
C ARG A 78 -7.98 7.22 5.52
N ILE A 79 -8.36 6.11 4.90
CA ILE A 79 -9.20 5.09 5.50
C ILE A 79 -8.57 3.72 5.26
N VAL A 80 -8.48 2.91 6.32
CA VAL A 80 -8.20 1.49 6.20
C VAL A 80 -9.48 0.72 6.52
N THR A 81 -9.90 -0.16 5.61
CA THR A 81 -11.11 -0.97 5.75
C THR A 81 -10.76 -2.45 5.75
N VAL A 82 -11.34 -3.21 6.66
CA VAL A 82 -11.26 -4.67 6.70
C VAL A 82 -12.59 -5.24 6.25
N LYS A 83 -12.55 -6.14 5.27
CA LYS A 83 -13.70 -6.89 4.78
C LYS A 83 -13.50 -8.39 4.98
N ASP A 84 -14.60 -9.14 5.03
CA ASP A 84 -14.57 -10.61 4.99
C ASP A 84 -14.37 -11.13 3.54
N GLY A 85 -14.44 -12.45 3.37
CA GLY A 85 -14.36 -13.09 2.06
C GLY A 85 -15.49 -12.69 1.09
N ASN A 86 -16.65 -12.30 1.63
CA ASN A 86 -17.87 -11.91 0.91
C ASN A 86 -17.99 -10.38 0.72
N ASP A 87 -16.89 -9.64 0.93
CA ASP A 87 -16.81 -8.19 0.83
C ASP A 87 -17.71 -7.40 1.80
N LYS A 88 -18.20 -8.05 2.87
CA LYS A 88 -18.87 -7.36 3.98
C LYS A 88 -17.83 -6.62 4.81
N ILE A 89 -18.10 -5.35 5.11
CA ILE A 89 -17.23 -4.53 5.96
C ILE A 89 -17.31 -5.05 7.41
N LEU A 90 -16.15 -5.39 7.96
CA LEU A 90 -15.98 -5.84 9.35
C LEU A 90 -15.47 -4.73 10.27
N LYS A 91 -14.58 -3.86 9.75
CA LYS A 91 -13.99 -2.75 10.51
C LYS A 91 -13.52 -1.65 9.57
N GLN A 92 -13.53 -0.42 10.06
CA GLN A 92 -12.97 0.73 9.37
C GLN A 92 -12.24 1.63 10.37
N TRP A 93 -11.03 2.06 10.02
CA TRP A 93 -10.28 3.08 10.73
C TRP A 93 -10.11 4.29 9.83
N ARG A 94 -10.38 5.47 10.38
CA ARG A 94 -10.21 6.76 9.72
C ARG A 94 -9.05 7.48 10.38
N TYR A 95 -8.18 8.04 9.56
CA TYR A 95 -6.98 8.72 10.03
C TYR A 95 -7.02 10.17 9.63
N ASN A 96 -6.52 11.03 10.52
CA ASN A 96 -6.31 12.43 10.21
C ASN A 96 -5.28 12.58 9.08
N ASP A 97 -5.42 13.68 8.35
CA ASP A 97 -4.46 14.07 7.33
C ASP A 97 -3.08 14.26 7.96
N SER A 98 -2.04 13.84 7.24
CA SER A 98 -0.66 14.01 7.65
C SER A 98 0.11 14.72 6.56
N GLN A 99 1.09 15.53 6.97
CA GLN A 99 2.04 16.15 6.05
C GLN A 99 3.19 15.20 5.70
N SER A 100 3.31 14.06 6.41
CA SER A 100 4.39 13.09 6.21
C SER A 100 3.95 11.92 5.33
N ALA A 101 4.68 11.68 4.25
CA ALA A 101 4.45 10.55 3.34
C ALA A 101 4.70 9.18 3.98
N VAL A 102 5.45 9.15 5.09
CA VAL A 102 5.73 7.92 5.87
C VAL A 102 4.79 7.77 7.08
N SER A 103 3.71 8.56 7.16
CA SER A 103 2.76 8.50 8.26
C SER A 103 2.09 7.13 8.34
N GLU A 104 2.27 6.47 9.48
CA GLU A 104 1.70 5.17 9.78
C GLU A 104 0.21 5.27 10.13
N MET A 105 -0.55 4.30 9.60
CA MET A 105 -1.95 4.06 9.91
C MET A 105 -2.04 2.83 10.81
N LEU A 106 -2.16 3.07 12.11
CA LEU A 106 -2.24 2.00 13.12
C LEU A 106 -3.59 1.28 13.06
N CYS A 107 -3.53 0.03 12.65
CA CYS A 107 -4.61 -0.94 12.73
C CYS A 107 -4.42 -1.76 14.03
N SER A 108 -5.37 -1.70 14.95
CA SER A 108 -5.25 -2.45 16.20
C SER A 108 -5.23 -3.96 15.93
N ALA A 109 -4.17 -4.66 16.36
CA ALA A 109 -4.12 -6.12 16.26
C ALA A 109 -5.23 -6.80 17.07
N GLN A 110 -5.65 -6.18 18.17
CA GLN A 110 -6.77 -6.64 18.98
C GLN A 110 -8.09 -6.67 18.21
N ASP A 111 -8.33 -5.69 17.33
CA ASP A 111 -9.49 -5.69 16.45
C ASP A 111 -9.43 -6.91 15.51
N ILE A 112 -8.28 -7.16 14.88
CA ILE A 112 -8.08 -8.30 13.97
C ILE A 112 -8.29 -9.65 14.69
N ILE A 113 -7.78 -9.80 15.92
CA ILE A 113 -7.98 -10.98 16.76
C ILE A 113 -9.47 -11.17 17.10
N THR A 114 -10.18 -10.08 17.40
CA THR A 114 -11.62 -10.12 17.70
C THR A 114 -12.41 -10.58 16.48
N LEU A 115 -12.07 -10.07 15.29
CA LEU A 115 -12.69 -10.50 14.04
C LEU A 115 -12.43 -11.98 13.74
N LYS A 116 -11.24 -12.51 14.08
CA LYS A 116 -10.92 -13.95 13.98
C LYS A 116 -11.84 -14.79 14.85
N LYS A 117 -12.02 -14.39 16.11
CA LYS A 117 -12.88 -15.09 17.08
C LYS A 117 -14.34 -15.12 16.66
N ALA A 118 -14.79 -14.12 15.89
CA ALA A 118 -16.12 -14.08 15.30
C ALA A 118 -16.33 -15.06 14.12
N GLY A 119 -15.35 -15.91 13.80
CA GLY A 119 -15.46 -16.97 12.78
C GLY A 119 -14.89 -16.60 11.41
N ASN A 120 -14.37 -15.38 11.23
CA ASN A 120 -13.75 -14.97 9.98
C ASN A 120 -12.32 -15.51 9.88
N ARG A 121 -12.05 -16.30 8.84
CA ARG A 121 -10.73 -16.91 8.60
C ARG A 121 -9.88 -16.15 7.58
N VAL A 122 -10.53 -15.39 6.72
CA VAL A 122 -9.91 -14.61 5.65
C VAL A 122 -10.38 -13.16 5.77
N PHE A 123 -9.43 -12.24 5.78
CA PHE A 123 -9.68 -10.81 5.84
C PHE A 123 -9.09 -10.12 4.63
N LYS A 124 -9.82 -9.26 3.95
CA LYS A 124 -9.27 -8.41 2.91
C LYS A 124 -9.05 -7.02 3.49
N ILE A 125 -7.80 -6.54 3.46
CA ILE A 125 -7.43 -5.19 3.89
C ILE A 125 -7.45 -4.27 2.67
N TYR A 126 -8.16 -3.16 2.80
CA TYR A 126 -8.27 -2.11 1.79
C TYR A 126 -7.76 -0.79 2.35
N TYR A 127 -7.16 0.01 1.47
CA TYR A 127 -6.87 1.41 1.71
C TYR A 127 -7.65 2.29 0.73
N SER A 128 -8.15 3.43 1.21
CA SER A 128 -8.69 4.49 0.36
C SER A 128 -8.28 5.86 0.88
N SER A 129 -8.27 6.82 -0.03
CA SER A 129 -8.05 8.24 0.27
C SER A 129 -8.81 9.09 -0.75
N SER A 130 -8.73 10.41 -0.63
CA SER A 130 -9.33 11.35 -1.59
C SER A 130 -8.72 11.21 -2.99
N GLU A 131 -7.46 10.79 -3.05
CA GLU A 131 -6.67 10.60 -4.27
C GLU A 131 -6.78 9.17 -4.82
N LEU A 132 -7.33 8.25 -4.02
CA LEU A 132 -7.69 6.90 -4.41
C LEU A 132 -9.12 6.57 -3.96
N PRO A 133 -10.15 7.20 -4.56
CA PRO A 133 -11.53 7.14 -4.07
C PRO A 133 -12.16 5.75 -4.20
N ASN A 134 -11.78 5.00 -5.25
CA ASN A 134 -12.20 3.61 -5.43
C ASN A 134 -11.54 2.65 -4.43
N GLY A 135 -10.53 3.14 -3.70
CA GLY A 135 -9.68 2.34 -2.83
C GLY A 135 -8.89 1.27 -3.57
N ARG A 136 -8.10 0.52 -2.81
CA ARG A 136 -7.31 -0.59 -3.29
C ARG A 136 -7.22 -1.68 -2.23
N MET A 137 -7.32 -2.92 -2.67
CA MET A 137 -7.00 -4.08 -1.84
C MET A 137 -5.48 -4.17 -1.68
N LEU A 138 -5.01 -4.15 -0.44
CA LEU A 138 -3.59 -4.27 -0.12
C LEU A 138 -3.18 -5.73 0.04
N ALA A 139 -3.96 -6.47 0.83
CA ALA A 139 -3.67 -7.87 1.12
C ALA A 139 -4.94 -8.63 1.49
N SER A 140 -4.92 -9.92 1.19
CA SER A 140 -5.78 -10.90 1.85
C SER A 140 -4.98 -11.51 3.00
N VAL A 141 -5.55 -11.56 4.19
CA VAL A 141 -4.88 -11.98 5.42
C VAL A 141 -5.52 -13.26 5.92
N THR A 142 -4.70 -14.27 6.13
CA THR A 142 -5.07 -15.50 6.83
C THR A 142 -4.32 -15.54 8.15
N ILE A 143 -5.03 -15.87 9.24
CA ILE A 143 -4.40 -15.96 10.56
C ILE A 143 -4.18 -17.43 10.88
N GLY A 144 -2.91 -17.82 11.06
CA GLY A 144 -2.55 -19.18 11.48
C GLY A 144 -3.21 -19.56 12.81
N ASN A 145 -3.53 -20.84 12.97
CA ASN A 145 -3.83 -21.41 14.27
C ASN A 145 -2.51 -21.87 14.89
N SER A 146 -2.18 -21.33 16.04
CA SER A 146 -1.22 -21.98 16.91
C SER A 146 -1.97 -22.98 17.77
N ASP A 147 -1.93 -24.23 17.35
CA ASP A 147 -2.00 -25.31 18.32
C ASP A 147 -0.74 -25.19 19.17
N VAL A 148 -0.90 -24.64 20.37
CA VAL A 148 0.14 -24.68 21.39
C VAL A 148 0.35 -26.16 21.71
N VAL A 149 1.39 -26.76 21.12
CA VAL A 149 1.93 -28.02 21.60
C VAL A 149 2.49 -27.74 23.00
N ARG A 150 1.65 -28.01 24.02
CA ARG A 150 2.14 -28.23 25.38
C ARG A 150 2.99 -29.49 25.33
N LYS A 151 4.29 -29.36 25.58
CA LYS A 151 5.13 -30.44 26.10
C LYS A 151 5.40 -30.16 27.56
#